data_AF-A0A2S7PTA9-F1
#
_entry.id   AF-A0A2S7PTA9-F1
#
_cell.length_a   1.000
_cell.length_b   1.000
_cell.length_c   1.000
_cell.angle_alpha   90.00
_cell.angle_beta   90.00
_cell.angle_gamma   90.00
#
_symmetry.space_group_name_H-M   'P 1'
#
loop_
_entity.id
_entity.type
_entity.pdbx_description
1 polymer ?
#
loop_
_entity_poly.entity_id
_entity_poly.type
_entity_poly.pdbx_seq_one_letter_code
_entity_poly.pdbx_strand_id
1 'polypeptide(L)'
;MAPPNFESSLTITHIGTATAIIDIDGVKLLTDPFFSPAGTEYDVGVTVLKVSDDPALSLSDLPHIDGVLLSHEDHEDNLDPLGRRILDGRHVLTTKDGAKNLAPRPDVRGLAPWETIKIRLGGKDFTVTGTPCKHVPGQECTGFILTTESFGNCPDGRPNAIWFSGDTVYFDELKQIRDQWHVTAAILNLGFAHAPGEILQLAQPGAKAADAYDGW
;
A
#
# COMPACT_ATOMS: atom_id res chain seq x y z
N MET A 1 -14.48 -16.13 -2.18
CA MET A 1 -13.74 -17.34 -2.58
C MET A 1 -12.47 -16.88 -3.25
N ALA A 2 -11.33 -17.50 -2.94
CA ALA A 2 -10.08 -17.22 -3.66
C ALA A 2 -10.27 -17.52 -5.15
N PRO A 3 -9.66 -16.74 -6.07
CA PRO A 3 -9.74 -17.05 -7.49
C PRO A 3 -9.16 -18.44 -7.75
N PRO A 4 -9.66 -19.17 -8.76
CA PRO A 4 -9.12 -20.48 -9.10
C PRO A 4 -7.61 -20.37 -9.32
N ASN A 5 -6.85 -21.30 -8.73
CA ASN A 5 -5.39 -21.38 -8.74
C ASN A 5 -4.63 -20.45 -7.76
N PHE A 6 -5.32 -19.73 -6.86
CA PHE A 6 -4.67 -19.10 -5.70
C PHE A 6 -4.75 -20.04 -4.50
N GLU A 7 -3.61 -20.61 -4.09
CA GLU A 7 -3.55 -21.69 -3.09
C GLU A 7 -3.38 -21.20 -1.64
N SER A 8 -3.36 -19.87 -1.43
CA SER A 8 -3.21 -19.26 -0.11
C SER A 8 -4.55 -18.75 0.45
N SER A 9 -4.64 -18.70 1.77
CA SER A 9 -5.67 -17.95 2.47
C SER A 9 -5.31 -16.47 2.47
N LEU A 10 -6.29 -15.63 2.12
CA LEU A 10 -6.16 -14.18 2.07
C LEU A 10 -7.36 -13.53 2.73
N THR A 11 -7.10 -12.70 3.75
CA THR A 11 -8.09 -11.82 4.35
C THR A 11 -7.57 -10.39 4.30
N ILE A 12 -8.42 -9.45 3.89
CA ILE A 12 -8.11 -8.02 3.90
C ILE A 12 -9.08 -7.35 4.88
N THR A 13 -8.54 -6.69 5.90
CA THR A 13 -9.33 -5.94 6.89
C THR A 13 -9.04 -4.46 6.71
N HIS A 14 -10.00 -3.70 6.20
CA HIS A 14 -9.88 -2.24 6.10
C HIS A 14 -10.03 -1.61 7.49
N ILE A 15 -9.12 -0.72 7.85
CA ILE A 15 -9.12 -0.01 9.13
C ILE A 15 -9.66 1.41 8.94
N GLY A 16 -9.18 2.13 7.93
CA GLY A 16 -9.52 3.52 7.64
C GLY A 16 -8.56 4.07 6.59
N THR A 17 -8.91 5.15 5.90
CA THR A 17 -8.09 5.77 4.82
C THR A 17 -7.47 4.70 3.89
N ALA A 18 -6.15 4.70 3.69
CA ALA A 18 -5.35 3.70 2.99
C ALA A 18 -4.86 2.56 3.90
N THR A 19 -5.18 2.59 5.21
CA THR A 19 -4.79 1.57 6.18
C THR A 19 -5.65 0.31 6.07
N ALA A 20 -5.00 -0.80 5.76
CA ALA A 20 -5.60 -2.12 5.78
C ALA A 20 -4.59 -3.16 6.29
N ILE A 21 -5.12 -4.23 6.90
CA ILE A 21 -4.34 -5.43 7.22
C ILE A 21 -4.53 -6.41 6.08
N ILE A 22 -3.43 -6.83 5.46
CA ILE A 22 -3.36 -7.93 4.50
C ILE A 22 -2.84 -9.16 5.25
N ASP A 23 -3.71 -10.12 5.50
CA ASP A 23 -3.40 -11.38 6.17
C ASP A 23 -3.25 -12.51 5.14
N ILE A 24 -2.01 -12.98 4.97
CA ILE A 24 -1.61 -14.01 4.01
C ILE A 24 -1.13 -15.22 4.79
N ASP A 25 -1.97 -16.25 4.87
CA ASP A 25 -1.67 -17.49 5.59
C ASP A 25 -1.12 -17.25 7.02
N GLY A 26 -1.69 -16.27 7.72
CA GLY A 26 -1.32 -15.88 9.07
C GLY A 26 -0.27 -14.78 9.18
N VAL A 27 0.44 -14.44 8.09
CA VAL A 27 1.40 -13.33 8.04
C VAL A 27 0.65 -12.03 7.77
N LYS A 28 0.80 -11.04 8.66
CA LYS A 28 0.02 -9.80 8.60
C LYS A 28 0.87 -8.62 8.19
N LEU A 29 0.49 -7.98 7.11
CA LEU A 29 1.08 -6.74 6.61
C LEU A 29 0.11 -5.58 6.83
N LEU A 30 0.63 -4.44 7.25
CA LEU A 30 -0.16 -3.21 7.40
C LEU A 30 0.18 -2.25 6.26
N THR A 31 -0.82 -1.75 5.54
CA THR A 31 -0.63 -0.67 4.57
C THR A 31 -0.77 0.69 5.26
N ASP A 32 -0.01 1.69 4.80
CA ASP A 32 -0.17 3.12 5.12
C ASP A 32 -0.78 3.42 6.50
N PRO A 33 -0.01 3.23 7.60
CA PRO A 33 -0.53 3.27 8.96
C PRO A 33 -1.09 4.65 9.36
N PHE A 34 -2.42 4.75 9.48
CA PHE A 34 -3.17 5.93 9.91
C PHE A 34 -4.14 5.59 11.04
N PHE A 35 -4.00 6.25 12.20
CA PHE A 35 -4.80 5.88 13.39
C PHE A 35 -5.39 7.07 14.16
N SER A 36 -5.32 8.28 13.62
CA SER A 36 -5.85 9.45 14.31
C SER A 36 -7.37 9.40 14.38
N PRO A 37 -7.97 9.79 15.54
CA PRO A 37 -9.41 9.71 15.75
C PRO A 37 -10.17 10.76 14.94
N ALA A 38 -11.47 10.54 14.78
CA ALA A 38 -12.38 11.49 14.16
C ALA A 38 -12.26 12.87 14.81
N GLY A 39 -12.28 13.92 13.99
CA GLY A 39 -12.12 15.30 14.43
C GLY A 39 -10.68 15.77 14.59
N THR A 40 -9.67 14.90 14.42
CA THR A 40 -8.28 15.33 14.28
C THR A 40 -8.13 16.21 13.04
N GLU A 41 -7.34 17.27 13.15
CA GLU A 41 -7.09 18.23 12.06
C GLU A 41 -5.60 18.35 11.78
N TYR A 42 -5.23 18.35 10.51
CA TYR A 42 -3.87 18.57 10.01
C TYR A 42 -3.84 19.78 9.10
N ASP A 43 -3.06 20.79 9.48
CA ASP A 43 -2.77 21.93 8.61
C ASP A 43 -1.64 21.55 7.65
N VAL A 44 -1.99 21.30 6.39
CA VAL A 44 -1.05 20.95 5.31
C VAL A 44 -0.63 22.19 4.51
N GLY A 45 -0.80 23.39 5.08
CA GLY A 45 -0.38 24.68 4.54
C GLY A 45 -1.34 25.25 3.49
N VAL A 46 -1.88 24.42 2.60
CA VAL A 46 -2.85 24.84 1.56
C VAL A 46 -4.31 24.62 1.97
N THR A 47 -4.54 23.71 2.91
CA THR A 47 -5.86 23.38 3.46
C THR A 47 -5.69 22.75 4.83
N VAL A 48 -6.79 22.62 5.58
CA VAL A 48 -6.85 21.77 6.78
C VAL A 48 -7.55 20.47 6.38
N LEU A 49 -6.85 19.34 6.56
CA LEU A 49 -7.44 18.02 6.46
C LEU A 49 -8.12 17.69 7.79
N LYS A 50 -9.36 17.21 7.74
CA LYS A 50 -10.11 16.79 8.92
C LYS A 50 -10.48 15.32 8.82
N VAL A 51 -10.11 14.56 9.83
CA VAL A 51 -10.45 13.15 9.92
C VAL A 51 -11.94 13.00 10.19
N SER A 52 -12.66 12.28 9.32
CA SER A 52 -14.11 12.11 9.42
C SER A 52 -14.51 11.00 10.38
N ASP A 53 -13.77 9.89 10.38
CA ASP A 53 -14.16 8.64 11.03
C ASP A 53 -13.02 8.13 11.92
N ASP A 54 -13.38 7.49 13.04
CA ASP A 54 -12.42 6.76 13.86
C ASP A 54 -11.90 5.53 13.11
N PRO A 55 -10.64 5.11 13.33
CA PRO A 55 -10.15 3.86 12.76
C PRO A 55 -10.96 2.69 13.31
N ALA A 56 -11.32 1.73 12.44
CA ALA A 56 -12.11 0.55 12.82
C ALA A 56 -11.43 -0.33 13.86
N LEU A 57 -10.10 -0.24 13.98
CA LEU A 57 -9.29 -0.80 15.05
C LEU A 57 -8.36 0.28 15.60
N SER A 58 -8.33 0.43 16.93
CA SER A 58 -7.34 1.29 17.56
C SER A 58 -5.95 0.68 17.47
N LEU A 59 -4.90 1.50 17.69
CA LEU A 59 -3.53 1.02 17.79
C LEU A 59 -3.36 -0.15 18.80
N SER A 60 -4.10 -0.13 19.91
CA SER A 60 -4.02 -1.16 20.95
C SER A 60 -4.75 -2.45 20.60
N ASP A 61 -5.67 -2.40 19.65
CA ASP A 61 -6.46 -3.57 19.20
C ASP A 61 -5.83 -4.24 17.98
N LEU A 62 -4.72 -3.69 17.45
CA LEU A 62 -4.04 -4.28 16.32
C LEU A 62 -3.49 -5.67 16.66
N PRO A 63 -3.67 -6.65 15.76
CA PRO A 63 -2.98 -7.92 15.88
C PRO A 63 -1.47 -7.71 15.71
N HIS A 64 -0.69 -8.78 15.92
CA HIS A 64 0.71 -8.78 15.53
C HIS A 64 0.86 -8.44 14.04
N ILE A 65 1.72 -7.48 13.72
CA ILE A 65 2.03 -7.04 12.36
C ILE A 65 3.48 -7.42 12.05
N ASP A 66 3.67 -8.23 11.00
CA ASP A 66 4.97 -8.75 10.58
C ASP A 66 5.74 -7.75 9.70
N GLY A 67 5.04 -6.86 8.99
CA GLY A 67 5.67 -5.83 8.17
C GLY A 67 4.70 -4.72 7.76
N VAL A 68 5.26 -3.64 7.23
CA VAL A 68 4.52 -2.46 6.77
C VAL A 68 4.84 -2.20 5.29
N LEU A 69 3.78 -1.99 4.50
CA LEU A 69 3.85 -1.49 3.13
C LEU A 69 3.45 -0.02 3.17
N LEU A 70 4.44 0.87 3.16
CA LEU A 70 4.23 2.30 3.29
C LEU A 70 4.47 2.97 1.94
N SER A 71 3.39 3.38 1.28
CA SER A 71 3.45 3.94 -0.08
C SER A 71 4.29 5.22 -0.15
N HIS A 72 4.19 6.08 0.86
CA HIS A 72 4.98 7.27 1.08
C HIS A 72 4.79 7.75 2.53
N GLU A 73 5.77 8.43 3.09
CA GLU A 73 5.82 8.80 4.50
C GLU A 73 5.48 10.26 4.79
N ASP A 74 5.38 11.10 3.77
CA ASP A 74 5.32 12.56 3.91
C ASP A 74 3.90 13.13 3.93
N HIS A 75 2.88 12.29 3.74
CA HIS A 75 1.47 12.65 3.88
C HIS A 75 0.83 12.09 5.15
N GLU A 76 0.12 12.95 5.89
CA GLU A 76 -0.48 12.57 7.16
C GLU A 76 -1.57 11.51 7.02
N ASP A 77 -2.30 11.45 5.90
CA ASP A 77 -3.37 10.46 5.64
C ASP A 77 -2.86 9.06 5.30
N ASN A 78 -1.55 8.93 4.99
CA ASN A 78 -0.86 7.66 4.77
C ASN A 78 0.06 7.29 5.95
N LEU A 79 0.59 8.27 6.68
CA LEU A 79 1.43 8.03 7.85
C LEU A 79 1.32 9.14 8.90
N ASP A 80 0.38 8.96 9.81
CA ASP A 80 0.13 9.91 10.89
C ASP A 80 1.09 9.74 12.08
N PRO A 81 1.11 10.68 13.05
CA PRO A 81 1.99 10.59 14.22
C PRO A 81 1.77 9.32 15.08
N LEU A 82 0.60 8.68 15.00
CA LEU A 82 0.30 7.43 15.70
C LEU A 82 0.84 6.22 14.94
N GLY A 83 0.61 6.14 13.62
CA GLY A 83 1.14 5.11 12.73
C GLY A 83 2.66 5.08 12.67
N ARG A 84 3.32 6.25 12.74
CA ARG A 84 4.79 6.34 12.87
C ARG A 84 5.37 5.56 14.05
N ARG A 85 4.60 5.40 15.14
CA ARG A 85 5.02 4.65 16.33
C ARG A 85 4.99 3.14 16.10
N ILE A 86 4.16 2.66 15.17
CA ILE A 86 4.14 1.25 14.79
C ILE A 86 5.40 0.88 14.04
N LEU A 87 5.99 1.77 13.24
CA LEU A 87 7.14 1.41 12.38
C LEU A 87 8.33 0.83 13.16
N ASP A 88 8.48 1.20 14.43
CA ASP A 88 9.58 0.73 15.26
C ASP A 88 9.49 -0.78 15.51
N GLY A 89 10.57 -1.49 15.18
CA GLY A 89 10.67 -2.94 15.37
C GLY A 89 9.98 -3.79 14.30
N ARG A 90 9.50 -3.21 13.19
CA ARG A 90 8.99 -3.96 12.03
C ARG A 90 9.85 -3.75 10.79
N HIS A 91 9.71 -4.69 9.85
CA HIS A 91 10.13 -4.50 8.47
C HIS A 91 9.23 -3.46 7.80
N VAL A 92 9.79 -2.37 7.29
CA VAL A 92 9.04 -1.35 6.55
C VAL A 92 9.59 -1.25 5.14
N LEU A 93 8.71 -1.40 4.15
CA LEU A 93 9.01 -1.16 2.74
C LEU A 93 8.36 0.16 2.33
N THR A 94 9.13 1.02 1.67
CA THR A 94 8.69 2.37 1.29
C THR A 94 9.46 2.92 0.09
N THR A 95 9.35 4.21 -0.20
CA THR A 95 10.11 4.93 -1.23
C THR A 95 11.58 5.10 -0.82
N LYS A 96 12.46 5.50 -1.76
CA LYS A 96 13.89 5.67 -1.47
C LYS A 96 14.13 6.89 -0.58
N ASP A 97 13.41 7.98 -0.82
CA ASP A 97 13.41 9.14 0.05
C ASP A 97 12.78 8.83 1.42
N GLY A 98 11.71 8.04 1.48
CA GLY A 98 11.05 7.68 2.73
C GLY A 98 11.93 6.86 3.65
N ALA A 99 12.70 5.92 3.10
CA ALA A 99 13.70 5.21 3.88
C ALA A 99 14.78 6.14 4.45
N LYS A 100 15.17 7.19 3.72
CA LYS A 100 16.10 8.21 4.19
C LYS A 100 15.47 9.10 5.27
N ASN A 101 14.22 9.51 5.09
CA ASN A 101 13.51 10.42 6.00
C ASN A 101 13.07 9.74 7.29
N LEU A 102 12.87 8.42 7.27
CA LEU A 102 12.52 7.61 8.45
C LEU A 102 13.75 7.07 9.20
N ALA A 103 14.96 7.34 8.72
CA ALA A 103 16.20 7.03 9.43
C ALA A 103 16.23 7.71 10.82
N PRO A 104 16.86 7.08 11.84
CA PRO A 104 17.73 5.92 11.77
C PRO A 104 17.04 4.58 12.05
N ARG A 105 15.73 4.43 11.76
CA ARG A 105 15.04 3.15 11.99
C ARG A 105 15.77 2.00 11.27
N PRO A 106 16.09 0.91 11.96
CA PRO A 106 17.07 -0.06 11.48
C PRO A 106 16.57 -0.97 10.34
N ASP A 107 15.25 -1.09 10.13
CA ASP A 107 14.68 -2.03 9.16
C ASP A 107 13.63 -1.37 8.25
N VAL A 108 13.96 -0.15 7.77
CA VAL A 108 13.22 0.55 6.74
C VAL A 108 14.00 0.44 5.43
N ARG A 109 13.35 -0.03 4.36
CA ARG A 109 13.97 -0.24 3.05
C ARG A 109 13.15 0.47 1.98
N GLY A 110 13.84 1.33 1.24
CA GLY A 110 13.27 2.01 0.10
C GLY A 110 13.36 1.14 -1.15
N LEU A 111 12.31 1.12 -1.98
CA LEU A 111 12.28 0.45 -3.29
C LEU A 111 12.11 1.49 -4.39
N ALA A 112 12.95 1.41 -5.43
CA ALA A 112 12.74 2.12 -6.67
C ALA A 112 11.64 1.42 -7.49
N PRO A 113 11.00 2.10 -8.45
CA PRO A 113 10.08 1.45 -9.38
C PRO A 113 10.72 0.24 -10.06
N TRP A 114 10.00 -0.89 -10.03
CA TRP A 114 10.41 -2.20 -10.55
C TRP A 114 11.57 -2.86 -9.81
N GLU A 115 12.07 -2.27 -8.72
CA GLU A 115 13.03 -2.93 -7.84
C GLU A 115 12.33 -4.05 -7.07
N THR A 116 12.92 -5.24 -7.15
CA THR A 116 12.45 -6.44 -6.47
C THR A 116 13.40 -6.85 -5.36
N ILE A 117 12.86 -7.14 -4.19
CA ILE A 117 13.60 -7.70 -3.06
C ILE A 117 12.98 -9.00 -2.58
N LYS A 118 13.78 -9.81 -1.89
CA LYS A 118 13.29 -10.92 -1.07
C LYS A 118 13.31 -10.49 0.39
N ILE A 119 12.25 -10.83 1.12
CA ILE A 119 12.11 -10.53 2.55
C ILE A 119 11.43 -11.68 3.27
N ARG A 120 11.84 -11.94 4.51
CA ARG A 120 11.22 -12.95 5.35
C ARG A 120 10.31 -12.26 6.36
N LEU A 121 9.02 -12.58 6.34
CA LEU A 121 7.97 -11.98 7.16
C LEU A 121 7.16 -13.10 7.83
N GLY A 122 6.96 -13.04 9.14
CA GLY A 122 6.23 -14.09 9.87
C GLY A 122 6.78 -15.51 9.65
N GLY A 123 8.08 -15.63 9.39
CA GLY A 123 8.74 -16.91 9.10
C GLY A 123 8.58 -17.44 7.67
N LYS A 124 7.97 -16.69 6.75
CA LYS A 124 7.78 -17.05 5.33
C LYS A 124 8.52 -16.10 4.42
N ASP A 125 8.93 -16.59 3.25
CA ASP A 125 9.64 -15.79 2.26
C ASP A 125 8.66 -15.14 1.28
N PHE A 126 8.81 -13.83 1.11
CA PHE A 126 8.07 -13.01 0.17
C PHE A 126 9.04 -12.39 -0.83
N THR A 127 8.58 -12.25 -2.06
CA THR A 127 9.20 -11.39 -3.06
C THR A 127 8.32 -10.15 -3.21
N VAL A 128 8.92 -8.97 -3.02
CA VAL A 128 8.20 -7.70 -3.08
C VAL A 128 8.83 -6.82 -4.14
N THR A 129 8.00 -6.31 -5.05
CA THR A 129 8.42 -5.38 -6.11
C THR A 129 7.73 -4.04 -5.93
N GLY A 130 8.51 -2.95 -5.91
CA GLY A 130 7.96 -1.59 -5.93
C GLY A 130 7.33 -1.29 -7.29
N THR A 131 6.13 -0.71 -7.33
CA THR A 131 5.48 -0.26 -8.57
C THR A 131 5.60 1.25 -8.72
N PRO A 132 5.72 1.77 -9.95
CA PRO A 132 5.74 3.21 -10.17
C PRO A 132 4.40 3.83 -9.77
N CYS A 133 4.44 5.04 -9.22
CA CYS A 133 3.26 5.86 -8.97
C CYS A 133 3.39 7.21 -9.66
N LYS A 134 2.25 7.80 -10.02
CA LYS A 134 2.15 9.22 -10.37
C LYS A 134 1.40 9.94 -9.27
N HIS A 135 2.15 10.72 -8.50
CA HIS A 135 1.71 11.47 -7.34
C HIS A 135 2.04 12.97 -7.50
N VAL A 136 1.88 13.75 -6.42
CA VAL A 136 2.23 15.17 -6.36
C VAL A 136 3.65 15.40 -6.91
N PRO A 137 3.84 16.39 -7.82
CA PRO A 137 5.16 16.67 -8.37
C PRO A 137 6.20 16.98 -7.28
N GLY A 138 7.27 16.20 -7.25
CA GLY A 138 8.38 16.36 -6.30
C GLY A 138 8.30 15.51 -5.04
N GLN A 139 7.23 14.73 -4.86
CA GLN A 139 7.11 13.72 -3.81
C GLN A 139 7.18 12.32 -4.42
N GLU A 140 7.88 11.40 -3.75
CA GLU A 140 7.88 9.99 -4.16
C GLU A 140 6.64 9.28 -3.62
N CYS A 141 6.16 8.31 -4.37
CA CYS A 141 5.15 7.35 -3.94
C CYS A 141 5.45 6.02 -4.62
N THR A 142 5.14 4.91 -3.95
CA THR A 142 5.28 3.57 -4.52
C THR A 142 4.10 2.68 -4.14
N GLY A 143 3.74 1.78 -5.05
CA GLY A 143 2.91 0.62 -4.73
C GLY A 143 3.76 -0.63 -4.57
N PHE A 144 3.14 -1.76 -4.23
CA PHE A 144 3.84 -3.00 -3.94
C PHE A 144 3.12 -4.18 -4.58
N ILE A 145 3.86 -4.94 -5.39
CA ILE A 145 3.48 -6.29 -5.79
C ILE A 145 4.09 -7.28 -4.81
N LEU A 146 3.26 -8.13 -4.24
CA LEU A 146 3.68 -9.22 -3.38
C LEU A 146 3.46 -10.55 -4.08
N THR A 147 4.49 -11.38 -4.07
CA THR A 147 4.41 -12.79 -4.46
C THR A 147 5.09 -13.66 -3.40
N THR A 148 4.64 -14.90 -3.31
CA THR A 148 5.30 -15.96 -2.54
C THR A 148 5.02 -17.29 -3.23
N GLU A 149 5.84 -18.31 -2.96
CA GLU A 149 5.71 -19.62 -3.62
C GLU A 149 4.31 -20.23 -3.41
N SER A 150 3.69 -20.00 -2.24
CA SER A 150 2.35 -20.51 -1.93
C SER A 150 1.22 -19.83 -2.71
N PHE A 151 1.49 -18.75 -3.44
CA PHE A 151 0.48 -18.14 -4.32
C PHE A 151 0.25 -18.97 -5.57
N GLY A 152 1.23 -19.78 -5.99
CA GLY A 152 1.19 -20.51 -7.25
C GLY A 152 1.25 -19.59 -8.47
N ASN A 153 0.94 -20.17 -9.64
CA ASN A 153 0.94 -19.49 -10.92
C ASN A 153 -0.43 -19.64 -11.59
N CYS A 154 -0.79 -18.66 -12.42
CA CYS A 154 -1.97 -18.80 -13.27
C CYS A 154 -1.66 -19.71 -14.48
N PRO A 155 -2.67 -20.12 -15.27
CA PRO A 155 -2.48 -21.10 -16.35
C PRO A 155 -1.47 -20.71 -17.44
N ASP A 156 -1.20 -19.42 -17.64
CA ASP A 156 -0.19 -18.95 -18.60
C ASP A 156 1.24 -18.88 -18.03
N GLY A 157 1.41 -19.28 -16.76
CA GLY A 157 2.69 -19.35 -16.07
C GLY A 157 3.07 -18.09 -15.29
N ARG A 158 2.34 -16.97 -15.41
CA ARG A 158 2.61 -15.78 -14.60
C ARG A 158 2.40 -16.09 -13.10
N PRO A 159 3.27 -15.61 -12.21
CA PRO A 159 3.07 -15.75 -10.78
C PRO A 159 1.79 -15.01 -10.35
N ASN A 160 1.02 -15.66 -9.47
CA ASN A 160 -0.08 -14.99 -8.78
C ASN A 160 0.48 -13.94 -7.83
N ALA A 161 -0.23 -12.81 -7.73
CA ALA A 161 0.23 -11.67 -6.94
C ALA A 161 -0.92 -10.99 -6.19
N ILE A 162 -0.54 -10.26 -5.13
CA ILE A 162 -1.37 -9.25 -4.49
C ILE A 162 -0.74 -7.89 -4.80
N TRP A 163 -1.55 -6.91 -5.17
CA TRP A 163 -1.08 -5.56 -5.46
C TRP A 163 -1.63 -4.55 -4.46
N PHE A 164 -0.77 -3.74 -3.84
CA PHE A 164 -1.17 -2.51 -3.17
C PHE A 164 -0.73 -1.33 -4.04
N SER A 165 -1.65 -0.47 -4.47
CA SER A 165 -1.33 0.57 -5.45
C SER A 165 -0.48 1.71 -4.91
N GLY A 166 -0.57 1.99 -3.61
CA GLY A 166 -0.24 3.31 -3.07
C GLY A 166 -1.12 4.41 -3.68
N ASP A 167 -0.75 5.66 -3.41
CA ASP A 167 -1.40 6.83 -3.97
C ASP A 167 -0.92 7.08 -5.40
N THR A 168 -1.74 6.64 -6.36
CA THR A 168 -1.43 6.84 -7.77
C THR A 168 -2.67 7.01 -8.62
N VAL A 169 -2.52 7.79 -9.69
CA VAL A 169 -3.42 7.73 -10.84
C VAL A 169 -3.09 6.58 -11.78
N TYR A 170 -4.00 6.28 -12.70
CA TYR A 170 -3.73 5.36 -13.78
C TYR A 170 -2.83 6.01 -14.85
N PHE A 171 -1.84 5.26 -15.35
CA PHE A 171 -1.00 5.62 -16.47
C PHE A 171 -0.45 4.36 -17.15
N ASP A 172 -0.05 4.49 -18.41
CA ASP A 172 0.26 3.33 -19.27
C ASP A 172 1.35 2.39 -18.73
N GLU A 173 2.29 2.89 -17.93
CA GLU A 173 3.36 2.06 -17.38
C GLU A 173 2.81 0.97 -16.43
N LEU A 174 1.69 1.24 -15.75
CA LEU A 174 1.05 0.25 -14.88
C LEU A 174 0.55 -0.98 -15.64
N LYS A 175 0.37 -0.89 -16.97
CA LYS A 175 0.04 -2.06 -17.80
C LYS A 175 1.11 -3.15 -17.70
N GLN A 176 2.37 -2.79 -17.45
CA GLN A 176 3.45 -3.77 -17.28
C GLN A 176 3.21 -4.71 -16.09
N ILE A 177 2.40 -4.32 -15.10
CA ILE A 177 2.03 -5.19 -13.98
C ILE A 177 1.33 -6.44 -14.49
N ARG A 178 0.35 -6.29 -15.40
CA ARG A 178 -0.39 -7.44 -15.94
C ARG A 178 0.50 -8.30 -16.83
N ASP A 179 1.50 -7.72 -17.49
CA ASP A 179 2.39 -8.49 -18.36
C ASP A 179 3.32 -9.41 -17.54
N GLN A 180 3.61 -9.04 -16.29
CA GLN A 180 4.52 -9.76 -15.40
C GLN A 180 3.82 -10.64 -14.36
N TRP A 181 2.65 -10.24 -13.87
CA TRP A 181 1.92 -10.92 -12.79
C TRP A 181 0.45 -11.14 -13.14
N HIS A 182 -0.13 -12.20 -12.57
CA HIS A 182 -1.57 -12.37 -12.48
C HIS A 182 -2.03 -11.83 -11.12
N VAL A 183 -2.58 -10.60 -11.11
CA VAL A 183 -3.04 -9.95 -9.88
C VAL A 183 -4.34 -10.60 -9.44
N THR A 184 -4.27 -11.37 -8.35
CA THR A 184 -5.40 -12.13 -7.79
C THR A 184 -6.24 -11.31 -6.81
N ALA A 185 -5.61 -10.30 -6.19
CA ALA A 185 -6.26 -9.30 -5.35
C ALA A 185 -5.51 -7.98 -5.46
N ALA A 186 -6.24 -6.88 -5.37
CA ALA A 186 -5.65 -5.55 -5.34
C ALA A 186 -6.30 -4.69 -4.25
N ILE A 187 -5.47 -3.91 -3.57
CA ILE A 187 -5.84 -2.84 -2.66
C ILE A 187 -5.53 -1.55 -3.41
N LEU A 188 -6.58 -0.84 -3.82
CA LEU A 188 -6.46 0.38 -4.62
C LEU A 188 -6.95 1.58 -3.82
N ASN A 189 -6.16 2.65 -3.78
CA ASN A 189 -6.58 3.91 -3.17
C ASN A 189 -7.46 4.68 -4.18
N LEU A 190 -8.78 4.74 -3.89
CA LEU A 190 -9.81 5.25 -4.81
C LEU A 190 -10.57 6.49 -4.29
N GLY A 191 -9.95 7.25 -3.39
CA GLY A 191 -10.60 8.38 -2.70
C GLY A 191 -10.90 9.61 -3.55
N PHE A 192 -10.43 9.67 -4.81
CA PHE A 192 -10.53 10.86 -5.68
C PHE A 192 -10.09 12.17 -4.99
N ALA A 193 -9.01 12.08 -4.19
CA ALA A 193 -8.45 13.23 -3.50
C ALA A 193 -7.94 14.28 -4.51
N HIS A 194 -8.33 15.53 -4.28
CA HIS A 194 -7.99 16.71 -5.08
C HIS A 194 -7.83 17.92 -4.15
N ALA A 195 -6.88 18.79 -4.46
CA ALA A 195 -6.69 20.06 -3.75
C ALA A 195 -7.31 21.23 -4.57
N PRO A 196 -7.73 22.35 -3.93
CA PRO A 196 -8.22 23.51 -4.67
C PRO A 196 -7.13 24.12 -5.58
N GLY A 197 -7.41 24.25 -6.88
CA GLY A 197 -6.49 24.78 -7.91
C GLY A 197 -6.22 23.80 -9.06
N GLU A 198 -5.30 24.11 -9.97
CA GLU A 198 -4.85 23.20 -11.04
C GLU A 198 -3.97 22.04 -10.51
N ILE A 199 -4.30 21.45 -9.36
CA ILE A 199 -3.47 20.43 -8.72
C ILE A 199 -4.19 19.08 -8.72
N LEU A 200 -3.61 18.23 -9.56
CA LEU A 200 -3.57 16.77 -9.65
C LEU A 200 -4.63 15.96 -8.88
N GLN A 201 -5.29 15.08 -9.61
CA GLN A 201 -5.95 13.91 -9.04
C GLN A 201 -4.90 13.00 -8.40
N LEU A 202 -5.04 12.69 -7.10
CA LEU A 202 -4.06 11.88 -6.34
C LEU A 202 -4.46 10.40 -6.24
N ALA A 203 -5.76 10.13 -6.35
CA ALA A 203 -6.34 8.79 -6.33
C ALA A 203 -7.39 8.65 -7.45
N GLN A 204 -7.52 7.46 -8.03
CA GLN A 204 -8.51 7.22 -9.09
C GLN A 204 -9.96 7.30 -8.56
N PRO A 205 -10.96 7.73 -9.36
CA PRO A 205 -12.36 7.64 -8.97
C PRO A 205 -12.84 6.20 -9.23
N GLY A 206 -13.76 5.69 -8.42
CA GLY A 206 -14.25 4.30 -8.56
C GLY A 206 -14.75 3.92 -9.98
N ALA A 207 -15.25 4.89 -10.76
CA ALA A 207 -15.72 4.65 -12.13
C ALA A 207 -14.60 4.41 -13.16
N LYS A 208 -13.38 4.95 -12.97
CA LYS A 208 -12.20 4.63 -13.83
C LYS A 208 -11.35 3.50 -13.27
N ALA A 209 -11.56 3.12 -12.00
CA ALA A 209 -11.06 1.86 -11.49
C ALA A 209 -11.66 0.69 -12.27
N ALA A 210 -12.94 0.79 -12.66
CA ALA A 210 -13.56 -0.17 -13.56
C ALA A 210 -12.86 -0.24 -14.93
N ASP A 211 -12.38 0.86 -15.52
CA ASP A 211 -11.59 0.79 -16.77
C ASP A 211 -10.19 0.16 -16.57
N ALA A 212 -9.61 0.30 -15.38
CA ALA A 212 -8.44 -0.48 -15.01
C ALA A 212 -8.82 -1.97 -14.96
N TYR A 213 -9.93 -2.32 -14.29
CA TYR A 213 -10.50 -3.67 -14.15
C TYR A 213 -11.08 -4.33 -15.41
N ASP A 214 -11.68 -3.58 -16.32
CA ASP A 214 -12.23 -4.04 -17.59
C ASP A 214 -11.13 -4.12 -18.66
N GLY A 215 -9.94 -3.60 -18.35
CA GLY A 215 -8.68 -3.84 -19.05
C GLY A 215 -7.75 -4.86 -18.37
N TRP A 216 -8.14 -5.45 -17.23
CA TRP A 216 -7.41 -6.50 -16.48
C TRP A 216 -7.82 -7.91 -16.93
#